data_AF-A0A6B9Y6X0-F1
#
_entry.id   AF-A0A6B9Y6X0-F1
#
_cell.length_a   1.000
_cell.length_b   1.000
_cell.length_c   1.000
_cell.angle_alpha   90.00
_cell.angle_beta   90.00
_cell.angle_gamma   90.00
#
_symmetry.space_group_name_H-M   'P 1'
#
loop_
_entity.id
_entity.type
_entity.pdbx_description
1 polymer ?
#
loop_
_entity_poly.entity_id
_entity_poly.type
_entity_poly.pdbx_seq_one_letter_code
_entity_poly.pdbx_strand_id
1 'polypeptide(L)'
;MAGAESPVTGDAVPTALDDEAVLLVGHGSRRERSNEQVRELAAGLERRLGIPVDAGFIELASPSIDEAIAGLAGSVSRITVVQLSLFAASHVKADVPLAVREARSTHPDIAIHNGSHLGIHPAIVDLLDDRAAAVEAELGVDRAADEVAVVVCARGSSDPDANGDVHKLARLLREGRAFDRVAASFIGVTEPRLAETLHRVATERPDAVVVLPYMLGDGVLTERIREGATTFDSEYPYVDAAAGDPLGTDDRLLDVLGDRWQAARTDSVEMSCDTCKYKVELDGYEEDVGGARAMLRAMTHRDSHADRDDVDAEPHTHDAPAHHVAVCTNRTCAADGSAAVLERLRQVARDSDACEARITRSSCLGRCGDGPMVAVYPDGVWYGDVAEADAERIVSSHLDRGRIVSDLVDVTL
;
A
#
# COMPACT_ATOMS: atom_id res chain seq x y z
N MET A 1 3.81 69.65 -10.84
CA MET A 1 3.47 68.42 -11.56
C MET A 1 4.29 67.31 -10.97
N ALA A 2 3.61 66.28 -10.47
CA ALA A 2 4.19 65.12 -9.81
C ALA A 2 4.88 64.19 -10.83
N GLY A 3 5.89 63.46 -10.37
CA GLY A 3 6.57 62.42 -11.13
C GLY A 3 7.69 61.84 -10.29
N ALA A 4 7.33 61.09 -9.24
CA ALA A 4 8.26 60.27 -8.47
C ALA A 4 8.55 58.99 -9.27
N GLU A 5 9.81 58.76 -9.62
CA GLU A 5 10.29 57.47 -10.10
C GLU A 5 10.48 56.54 -8.89
N SER A 6 9.64 55.51 -8.82
CA SER A 6 9.76 54.42 -7.86
C SER A 6 10.71 53.37 -8.45
N PRO A 7 11.76 52.92 -7.74
CA PRO A 7 12.51 51.77 -8.20
C PRO A 7 11.64 50.53 -7.98
N VAL A 8 11.46 49.76 -9.06
CA VAL A 8 10.89 48.42 -9.02
C VAL A 8 11.84 47.55 -8.21
N THR A 9 11.53 47.34 -6.93
CA THR A 9 12.11 46.26 -6.15
C THR A 9 11.59 44.98 -6.75
N GLY A 10 12.45 44.28 -7.48
CA GLY A 10 12.23 42.88 -7.82
C GLY A 10 12.10 42.12 -6.51
N ASP A 11 10.87 41.74 -6.19
CA ASP A 11 10.59 40.81 -5.11
C ASP A 11 11.08 39.45 -5.61
N ALA A 12 12.35 39.17 -5.32
CA ALA A 12 12.86 37.82 -5.39
C ALA A 12 12.08 37.02 -4.35
N VAL A 13 11.05 36.31 -4.81
CA VAL A 13 10.36 35.29 -4.02
C VAL A 13 11.46 34.40 -3.42
N PRO A 14 11.62 34.33 -2.10
CA PRO A 14 12.63 33.48 -1.52
C PRO A 14 12.28 32.05 -1.90
N THR A 15 13.20 31.37 -2.58
CA THR A 15 13.17 29.93 -2.80
C THR A 15 13.26 29.27 -1.42
N ALA A 16 12.11 28.99 -0.80
CA ALA A 16 12.04 28.25 0.45
C ALA A 16 12.43 26.79 0.17
N LEU A 17 13.71 26.49 0.30
CA LEU A 17 14.28 25.15 0.19
C LEU A 17 14.12 24.35 1.50
N ASP A 18 13.59 24.95 2.57
CA ASP A 18 13.56 24.37 3.92
C ASP A 18 12.16 23.95 4.40
N ASP A 19 11.16 23.87 3.51
CA ASP A 19 9.75 23.72 3.92
C ASP A 19 9.03 22.50 3.31
N GLU A 20 9.79 21.52 2.83
CA GLU A 20 9.26 20.26 2.27
C GLU A 20 10.06 19.06 2.77
N ALA A 21 9.36 17.97 3.12
CA ALA A 21 9.95 16.68 3.44
C ALA A 21 9.28 15.54 2.66
N VAL A 22 10.00 14.44 2.51
CA VAL A 22 9.47 13.18 1.95
C VAL A 22 9.34 12.16 3.06
N LEU A 23 8.23 11.43 3.05
CA LEU A 23 8.05 10.24 3.87
C LEU A 23 8.08 9.01 2.97
N LEU A 24 9.17 8.25 3.02
CA LEU A 24 9.28 6.96 2.35
C LEU A 24 8.57 5.88 3.19
N VAL A 25 7.48 5.35 2.67
CA VAL A 25 6.64 4.38 3.38
C VAL A 25 6.97 2.97 2.93
N GLY A 26 7.61 2.20 3.82
CA GLY A 26 7.77 0.76 3.67
C GLY A 26 6.60 -0.02 4.28
N HIS A 27 6.49 -1.31 3.95
CA HIS A 27 5.55 -2.19 4.66
C HIS A 27 5.94 -2.35 6.13
N GLY A 28 7.23 -2.63 6.38
CA GLY A 28 7.78 -2.95 7.69
C GLY A 28 7.89 -4.46 7.91
N SER A 29 8.80 -4.84 8.80
CA SER A 29 9.14 -6.25 9.04
C SER A 29 9.55 -6.45 10.49
N ARG A 30 9.30 -7.65 11.01
CA ARG A 30 9.90 -8.09 12.28
C ARG A 30 11.41 -8.28 12.20
N ARG A 31 11.96 -8.42 11.00
CA ARG A 31 13.41 -8.50 10.79
C ARG A 31 13.96 -7.09 10.66
N GLU A 32 14.72 -6.66 11.66
CA GLU A 32 15.26 -5.30 11.68
C GLU A 32 16.15 -4.99 10.46
N ARG A 33 16.89 -6.00 9.97
CA ARG A 33 17.67 -5.88 8.73
C ARG A 33 16.83 -5.45 7.52
N SER A 34 15.57 -5.86 7.43
CA SER A 34 14.67 -5.44 6.34
C SER A 34 14.20 -3.99 6.54
N ASN A 35 14.04 -3.53 7.78
CA ASN A 35 13.68 -2.14 8.08
C ASN A 35 14.88 -1.21 7.83
N GLU A 36 16.10 -1.66 8.13
CA GLU A 36 17.34 -0.95 7.81
C GLU A 36 17.49 -0.69 6.31
N GLN A 37 17.12 -1.63 5.44
CA GLN A 37 17.12 -1.42 3.98
C GLN A 37 16.18 -0.28 3.54
N VAL A 38 15.01 -0.14 4.18
CA VAL A 38 14.10 0.98 3.90
C VAL A 38 14.73 2.30 4.33
N ARG A 39 15.37 2.33 5.50
CA ARG A 39 16.07 3.53 6.00
C ARG A 39 17.29 3.88 5.14
N GLU A 40 17.98 2.88 4.60
CA GLU A 40 19.09 3.06 3.66
C GLU A 40 18.60 3.71 2.35
N LEU A 41 17.47 3.23 1.80
CA LEU A 41 16.83 3.83 0.63
C LEU A 41 16.33 5.25 0.92
N ALA A 42 15.78 5.52 2.11
CA ALA A 42 15.38 6.87 2.52
C ALA A 42 16.57 7.82 2.56
N ALA A 43 17.69 7.42 3.19
CA ALA A 43 18.91 8.20 3.21
C ALA A 43 19.54 8.38 1.81
N GLY A 44 19.41 7.37 0.94
CA GLY A 44 19.80 7.47 -0.47
C GLY A 44 18.97 8.51 -1.22
N LEU A 45 17.65 8.47 -1.03
CA LEU A 45 16.71 9.40 -1.63
C LEU A 45 16.93 10.84 -1.13
N GLU A 46 17.24 11.02 0.16
CA GLU A 46 17.62 12.32 0.73
C GLU A 46 18.83 12.92 0.02
N ARG A 47 19.90 12.13 -0.15
CA ARG A 47 21.09 12.57 -0.90
C ARG A 47 20.77 12.89 -2.36
N ARG A 48 19.85 12.14 -2.98
CA ARG A 48 19.45 12.30 -4.38
C ARG A 48 18.62 13.56 -4.62
N LEU A 49 17.67 13.83 -3.73
CA LEU A 49 16.72 14.95 -3.86
C LEU A 49 17.22 16.25 -3.22
N GLY A 50 18.12 16.16 -2.23
CA GLY A 50 18.59 17.32 -1.46
C GLY A 50 17.54 17.92 -0.51
N ILE A 51 16.51 17.14 -0.16
CA ILE A 51 15.46 17.51 0.80
C ILE A 51 15.35 16.40 1.87
N PRO A 52 14.90 16.72 3.10
CA PRO A 52 14.76 15.71 4.16
C PRO A 52 13.87 14.54 3.74
N VAL A 53 14.32 13.32 4.01
CA VAL A 53 13.54 12.09 3.77
C VAL A 53 13.57 11.23 5.02
N ASP A 54 12.39 11.01 5.61
CA ASP A 54 12.21 10.07 6.71
C ASP A 54 11.59 8.75 6.20
N ALA A 55 11.80 7.68 6.97
CA ALA A 55 11.16 6.39 6.75
C ALA A 55 9.99 6.20 7.72
N GLY A 56 8.85 5.76 7.19
CA GLY A 56 7.70 5.31 7.96
C GLY A 56 7.27 3.91 7.53
N PHE A 57 6.53 3.22 8.38
CA PHE A 57 6.11 1.84 8.12
C PHE A 57 4.61 1.68 8.28
N ILE A 58 4.02 0.90 7.37
CA ILE A 58 2.60 0.52 7.42
C ILE A 58 2.32 -0.33 8.67
N GLU A 59 3.21 -1.27 8.97
CA GLU A 59 3.04 -2.26 10.05
C GLU A 59 4.40 -2.72 10.60
N LEU A 60 4.39 -3.44 11.74
CA LEU A 60 5.50 -4.24 12.30
C LEU A 60 6.81 -3.52 12.67
N ALA A 61 6.99 -2.25 12.31
CA ALA A 61 8.20 -1.47 12.54
C ALA A 61 7.85 -0.02 12.82
N SER A 62 8.69 0.70 13.55
CA SER A 62 8.46 2.10 13.91
C SER A 62 9.42 3.06 13.19
N PRO A 63 9.00 4.31 12.92
CA PRO A 63 7.70 4.92 13.24
C PRO A 63 6.56 4.50 12.29
N SER A 64 5.31 4.65 12.71
CA SER A 64 4.12 4.50 11.85
C SER A 64 4.00 5.66 10.90
N ILE A 65 3.14 5.51 9.88
CA ILE A 65 2.87 6.60 8.94
C ILE A 65 2.35 7.83 9.69
N ASP A 66 1.44 7.65 10.66
CA ASP A 66 0.90 8.75 11.47
C ASP A 66 1.94 9.35 12.43
N GLU A 67 2.75 8.52 13.10
CA GLU A 67 3.84 8.99 13.96
C GLU A 67 4.89 9.78 13.17
N ALA A 68 5.26 9.28 11.99
CA ALA A 68 6.25 9.92 11.12
C ALA A 68 5.71 11.25 10.56
N ILE A 69 4.45 11.29 10.11
CA ILE A 69 3.81 12.54 9.66
C ILE A 69 3.72 13.53 10.83
N ALA A 70 3.30 13.10 12.02
CA ALA A 70 3.22 13.98 13.18
C ALA A 70 4.59 14.54 13.60
N GLY A 71 5.66 13.74 13.47
CA GLY A 71 7.04 14.16 13.71
C GLY A 71 7.51 15.25 12.74
N LEU A 72 7.10 15.15 11.47
CA LEU A 72 7.42 16.12 10.42
C LEU A 72 6.51 17.36 10.41
N ALA A 73 5.25 17.22 10.84
CA ALA A 73 4.24 18.27 10.74
C ALA A 73 4.59 19.56 11.49
N GLY A 74 5.50 19.51 12.47
CA GLY A 74 5.98 20.68 13.21
C GLY A 74 7.13 21.43 12.56
N SER A 75 7.78 20.86 11.54
CA SER A 75 9.00 21.41 10.93
C SER A 75 8.86 21.80 9.46
N VAL A 76 7.83 21.33 8.77
CA VAL A 76 7.60 21.62 7.33
C VAL A 76 6.13 21.95 7.03
N SER A 77 5.88 22.73 5.98
CA SER A 77 4.55 23.03 5.47
C SER A 77 4.07 22.05 4.40
N ARG A 78 4.97 21.23 3.84
CA ARG A 78 4.63 20.20 2.84
C ARG A 78 5.28 18.85 3.15
N ILE A 79 4.49 17.79 3.04
CA ILE A 79 4.96 16.40 3.11
C ILE A 79 4.53 15.65 1.85
N THR A 80 5.46 14.97 1.19
CA THR A 80 5.15 14.05 0.09
C THR A 80 5.38 12.62 0.54
N VAL A 81 4.32 11.82 0.58
CA VAL A 81 4.38 10.39 0.93
C VAL A 81 4.71 9.59 -0.33
N VAL A 82 5.80 8.83 -0.32
CA VAL A 82 6.21 7.95 -1.43
C VAL A 82 6.22 6.51 -0.97
N GLN A 83 5.62 5.60 -1.74
CA GLN A 83 5.36 4.25 -1.29
C GLN A 83 6.44 3.27 -1.81
N LEU A 84 7.20 2.68 -0.89
CA LEU A 84 8.16 1.61 -1.19
C LEU A 84 7.44 0.26 -1.28
N SER A 85 6.64 0.12 -2.33
CA SER A 85 5.87 -1.06 -2.67
C SER A 85 6.05 -1.41 -4.14
N LEU A 86 6.31 -2.68 -4.45
CA LEU A 86 6.58 -3.10 -5.83
C LEU A 86 5.32 -3.02 -6.72
N PHE A 87 4.16 -3.43 -6.20
CA PHE A 87 2.87 -3.34 -6.89
C PHE A 87 1.76 -2.86 -5.95
N ALA A 88 0.68 -2.35 -6.54
CA ALA A 88 -0.47 -1.85 -5.81
C ALA A 88 -1.40 -2.98 -5.36
N ALA A 89 -1.25 -3.42 -4.11
CA ALA A 89 -2.23 -4.26 -3.40
C ALA A 89 -3.00 -3.43 -2.36
N SER A 90 -3.70 -4.09 -1.42
CA SER A 90 -4.52 -3.45 -0.38
C SER A 90 -3.81 -2.32 0.37
N HIS A 91 -2.55 -2.52 0.78
CA HIS A 91 -1.79 -1.49 1.49
C HIS A 91 -1.63 -0.19 0.68
N VAL A 92 -1.31 -0.32 -0.61
CA VAL A 92 -1.11 0.83 -1.51
C VAL A 92 -2.44 1.48 -1.90
N LYS A 93 -3.48 0.66 -2.10
CA LYS A 93 -4.79 1.10 -2.59
C LYS A 93 -5.70 1.62 -1.47
N ALA A 94 -5.48 1.23 -0.22
CA ALA A 94 -6.37 1.53 0.90
C ALA A 94 -5.64 2.08 2.14
N ASP A 95 -4.64 1.37 2.67
CA ASP A 95 -4.05 1.70 3.98
C ASP A 95 -3.28 3.03 3.98
N VAL A 96 -2.40 3.22 3.01
CA VAL A 96 -1.62 4.48 2.88
C VAL A 96 -2.56 5.66 2.57
N PRO A 97 -3.50 5.58 1.60
CA PRO A 97 -4.49 6.63 1.38
C PRO A 97 -5.32 6.97 2.62
N LEU A 98 -5.71 5.97 3.42
CA LEU A 98 -6.44 6.17 4.67
C LEU A 98 -5.58 6.95 5.68
N ALA A 99 -4.33 6.55 5.88
CA ALA A 99 -3.39 7.23 6.79
C ALA A 99 -3.15 8.68 6.36
N VAL A 100 -2.94 8.91 5.07
CA VAL A 100 -2.76 10.28 4.52
C VAL A 100 -4.02 11.12 4.71
N ARG A 101 -5.21 10.56 4.48
CA ARG A 101 -6.48 11.30 4.65
C ARG A 101 -6.70 11.69 6.10
N GLU A 102 -6.41 10.81 7.05
CA GLU A 102 -6.52 11.13 8.47
C GLU A 102 -5.47 12.15 8.90
N ALA A 103 -4.24 12.03 8.42
CA ALA A 103 -3.19 13.01 8.69
C ALA A 103 -3.58 14.41 8.18
N ARG A 104 -4.21 14.52 7.00
CA ARG A 104 -4.75 15.79 6.48
C ARG A 104 -5.84 16.39 7.38
N SER A 105 -6.64 15.54 8.05
CA SER A 105 -7.64 16.00 9.01
C SER A 105 -7.03 16.47 10.33
N THR A 106 -5.95 15.82 10.78
CA THR A 106 -5.28 16.13 12.04
C THR A 106 -4.32 17.33 11.92
N HIS A 107 -3.74 17.52 10.74
CA HIS A 107 -2.79 18.59 10.45
C HIS A 107 -3.28 19.43 9.26
N PRO A 108 -4.31 20.28 9.45
CA PRO A 108 -4.92 21.05 8.36
C PRO A 108 -4.01 22.15 7.80
N ASP A 109 -2.96 22.53 8.53
CA ASP A 109 -2.04 23.61 8.15
C ASP A 109 -0.88 23.13 7.24
N ILE A 110 -0.77 21.82 6.97
CA ILE A 110 0.27 21.25 6.11
C ILE A 110 -0.33 20.64 4.83
N ALA A 111 0.37 20.82 3.70
CA ALA A 111 0.02 20.18 2.44
C ALA A 111 0.61 18.76 2.39
N ILE A 112 -0.24 17.73 2.40
CA ILE A 112 0.20 16.33 2.32
C ILE A 112 -0.13 15.78 0.94
N HIS A 113 0.88 15.43 0.13
CA HIS A 113 0.74 14.76 -1.16
C HIS A 113 0.91 13.25 -1.01
N ASN A 114 0.09 12.47 -1.72
CA ASN A 114 0.20 11.02 -1.75
C ASN A 114 0.75 10.56 -3.10
N GLY A 115 2.00 10.15 -3.13
CA GLY A 115 2.66 9.58 -4.29
C GLY A 115 2.29 8.13 -4.54
N SER A 116 2.57 7.67 -5.76
CA SER A 116 2.36 6.29 -6.17
C SER A 116 3.50 5.38 -5.70
N HIS A 117 3.23 4.08 -5.80
CA HIS A 117 4.18 3.00 -5.55
C HIS A 117 5.21 2.88 -6.69
N LEU A 118 6.24 2.04 -6.52
CA LEU A 118 7.28 1.85 -7.55
C LEU A 118 6.67 1.42 -8.89
N GLY A 119 5.83 0.40 -8.87
CA GLY A 119 5.13 -0.10 -10.05
C GLY A 119 6.12 -0.56 -11.13
N ILE A 120 5.70 -0.46 -12.39
CA ILE A 120 6.55 -0.75 -13.53
C ILE A 120 7.32 0.50 -13.93
N HIS A 121 8.65 0.38 -14.03
CA HIS A 121 9.53 1.48 -14.41
C HIS A 121 10.68 0.98 -15.27
N PRO A 122 11.13 1.73 -16.31
CA PRO A 122 12.26 1.31 -17.14
C PRO A 122 13.51 0.97 -16.32
N ALA A 123 13.83 1.75 -15.30
CA ALA A 123 14.97 1.49 -14.43
C ALA A 123 14.88 0.14 -13.68
N ILE A 124 13.67 -0.33 -13.35
CA ILE A 124 13.46 -1.66 -12.75
C ILE A 124 13.65 -2.76 -13.79
N VAL A 125 13.22 -2.54 -15.03
CA VAL A 125 13.44 -3.48 -16.13
C VAL A 125 14.93 -3.62 -16.41
N ASP A 126 15.68 -2.52 -16.41
CA ASP A 126 17.15 -2.51 -16.53
C ASP A 126 17.83 -3.21 -15.36
N LEU A 127 17.38 -2.98 -14.13
CA LEU A 127 17.86 -3.70 -12.97
C LEU A 127 17.64 -5.21 -13.09
N LEU A 128 16.47 -5.65 -13.57
CA LEU A 128 16.20 -7.07 -13.81
C LEU A 128 17.07 -7.65 -14.92
N ASP A 129 17.52 -6.85 -15.90
CA ASP A 129 18.50 -7.32 -16.89
C ASP A 129 19.82 -7.67 -16.24
N ASP A 130 20.32 -6.76 -15.40
CA ASP A 130 21.62 -6.94 -14.77
C ASP A 130 21.59 -8.15 -13.83
N ARG A 131 20.46 -8.35 -13.13
CA ARG A 131 20.25 -9.56 -12.32
C ARG A 131 20.25 -10.81 -13.17
N ALA A 132 19.64 -10.78 -14.36
CA ALA A 132 19.65 -11.92 -15.27
C ALA A 132 21.06 -12.18 -15.84
N ALA A 133 21.76 -11.14 -16.27
CA ALA A 133 23.11 -11.22 -16.80
C ALA A 133 24.12 -11.75 -15.76
N ALA A 134 23.93 -11.41 -14.49
CA ALA A 134 24.74 -11.97 -13.41
C ALA A 134 24.57 -13.49 -13.28
N VAL A 135 23.33 -13.99 -13.39
CA VAL A 135 23.04 -15.43 -13.35
C VAL A 135 23.57 -16.14 -14.60
N GLU A 136 23.43 -15.53 -15.77
CA GLU A 136 23.98 -16.08 -17.02
C GLU A 136 25.50 -16.25 -16.95
N ALA A 137 26.19 -15.27 -16.37
CA ALA A 137 27.63 -15.37 -16.14
C ALA A 137 28.01 -16.49 -15.16
N GLU A 138 27.17 -16.77 -14.17
CA GLU A 138 27.34 -17.90 -13.24
C GLU A 138 27.14 -19.24 -13.95
N LEU A 139 26.10 -19.34 -14.79
CA LEU A 139 25.79 -20.54 -15.58
C LEU A 139 26.75 -20.74 -16.78
N GLY A 140 27.46 -19.69 -17.19
CA GLY A 140 28.36 -19.72 -18.35
C GLY A 140 27.64 -19.71 -19.69
N VAL A 141 26.44 -19.13 -19.75
CA VAL A 141 25.60 -19.04 -20.96
C VAL A 141 25.60 -17.61 -21.53
N ASP A 142 25.42 -17.50 -22.83
CA ASP A 142 25.23 -16.24 -23.55
C ASP A 142 23.87 -16.27 -24.24
N ARG A 143 22.92 -15.47 -23.75
CA ARG A 143 21.57 -15.36 -24.32
C ARG A 143 21.55 -14.95 -25.81
N ALA A 144 22.65 -14.47 -26.39
CA ALA A 144 22.75 -14.20 -27.83
C ALA A 144 23.06 -15.46 -28.67
N ALA A 145 23.56 -16.52 -28.05
CA ALA A 145 23.98 -17.77 -28.68
C ALA A 145 23.20 -19.00 -28.18
N ASP A 146 22.72 -18.97 -26.94
CA ASP A 146 22.05 -20.05 -26.24
C ASP A 146 20.57 -19.71 -26.01
N GLU A 147 19.72 -20.74 -25.95
CA GLU A 147 18.29 -20.58 -25.65
C GLU A 147 18.08 -20.33 -24.16
N VAL A 148 17.94 -19.06 -23.75
CA VAL A 148 17.82 -18.66 -22.34
C VAL A 148 16.38 -18.25 -22.02
N ALA A 149 15.77 -18.97 -21.09
CA ALA A 149 14.46 -18.63 -20.54
C ALA A 149 14.59 -17.93 -19.18
N VAL A 150 13.78 -16.91 -18.94
CA VAL A 150 13.71 -16.19 -17.66
C VAL A 150 12.37 -16.46 -16.98
N VAL A 151 12.39 -16.67 -15.67
CA VAL A 151 11.20 -16.74 -14.82
C VAL A 151 11.26 -15.64 -13.77
N VAL A 152 10.44 -14.60 -13.93
CA VAL A 152 10.24 -13.56 -12.91
C VAL A 152 9.31 -14.12 -11.84
N CYS A 153 9.80 -14.27 -10.62
CA CYS A 153 9.05 -14.83 -9.51
C CYS A 153 8.70 -13.75 -8.48
N ALA A 154 7.42 -13.36 -8.44
CA ALA A 154 6.89 -12.41 -7.47
C ALA A 154 6.24 -13.12 -6.27
N ARG A 155 5.86 -12.35 -5.24
CA ARG A 155 5.12 -12.88 -4.08
C ARG A 155 3.75 -13.45 -4.47
N GLY A 156 3.05 -12.75 -5.36
CA GLY A 156 1.62 -12.94 -5.63
C GLY A 156 0.74 -12.13 -4.69
N SER A 157 -0.45 -11.77 -5.16
CA SER A 157 -1.44 -10.95 -4.45
C SER A 157 -2.85 -11.50 -4.66
N SER A 158 -3.76 -11.22 -3.73
CA SER A 158 -5.21 -11.40 -3.95
C SER A 158 -5.77 -10.30 -4.86
N ASP A 159 -4.99 -9.25 -5.12
CA ASP A 159 -5.32 -8.19 -6.05
C ASP A 159 -4.91 -8.56 -7.50
N PRO A 160 -5.86 -8.67 -8.44
CA PRO A 160 -5.58 -9.08 -9.81
C PRO A 160 -4.74 -8.07 -10.59
N ASP A 161 -4.80 -6.76 -10.29
CA ASP A 161 -4.01 -5.75 -10.99
C ASP A 161 -2.52 -5.94 -10.67
N ALA A 162 -2.20 -6.16 -9.39
CA ALA A 162 -0.83 -6.41 -8.95
C ALA A 162 -0.23 -7.67 -9.61
N ASN A 163 -1.05 -8.70 -9.82
CA ASN A 163 -0.63 -9.91 -10.53
C ASN A 163 -0.44 -9.64 -12.03
N GLY A 164 -1.36 -8.90 -12.64
CA GLY A 164 -1.27 -8.48 -14.05
C GLY A 164 -0.03 -7.64 -14.34
N ASP A 165 0.38 -6.78 -13.40
CA ASP A 165 1.62 -6.00 -13.52
C ASP A 165 2.87 -6.88 -13.56
N VAL A 166 2.89 -8.04 -12.89
CA VAL A 166 4.01 -9.00 -13.01
C VAL A 166 4.09 -9.55 -14.43
N HIS A 167 2.95 -9.89 -15.04
CA HIS A 167 2.90 -10.36 -16.43
C HIS A 167 3.33 -9.27 -17.41
N LYS A 168 2.89 -8.03 -17.18
CA LYS A 168 3.32 -6.87 -17.98
C LYS A 168 4.81 -6.61 -17.83
N LEU A 169 5.35 -6.67 -16.62
CA LEU A 169 6.78 -6.54 -16.34
C LEU A 169 7.59 -7.64 -17.04
N ALA A 170 7.17 -8.90 -16.93
CA ALA A 170 7.80 -10.01 -17.64
C ALA A 170 7.78 -9.81 -19.16
N ARG A 171 6.67 -9.28 -19.71
CA ARG A 171 6.60 -8.96 -21.13
C ARG A 171 7.60 -7.86 -21.50
N LEU A 172 7.64 -6.76 -20.74
CA LEU A 172 8.56 -5.64 -21.00
C LEU A 172 10.02 -6.06 -20.86
N LEU A 173 10.34 -6.93 -19.90
CA LEU A 173 11.67 -7.52 -19.73
C LEU A 173 12.09 -8.35 -20.95
N ARG A 174 11.14 -8.95 -21.67
CA ARG A 174 11.43 -9.66 -22.92
C ARG A 174 11.67 -8.69 -24.08
N GLU A 175 10.92 -7.60 -24.14
CA GLU A 175 10.99 -6.68 -25.28
C GLU A 175 12.37 -6.02 -25.36
N GLY A 176 13.01 -6.15 -26.53
CA GLY A 176 14.33 -5.56 -26.78
C GLY A 176 15.51 -6.30 -26.17
N ARG A 177 15.31 -7.50 -25.59
CA ARG A 177 16.37 -8.37 -25.07
C ARG A 177 16.33 -9.74 -25.76
N ALA A 178 17.49 -10.39 -25.83
CA ALA A 178 17.66 -11.67 -26.54
C ALA A 178 17.21 -12.89 -25.71
N PHE A 179 16.19 -12.74 -24.86
CA PHE A 179 15.60 -13.87 -24.16
C PHE A 179 14.61 -14.59 -25.07
N ASP A 180 14.71 -15.91 -25.18
CA ASP A 180 13.71 -16.73 -25.89
C ASP A 180 12.33 -16.55 -25.25
N ARG A 181 12.31 -16.61 -23.93
CA ARG A 181 11.11 -16.50 -23.11
C ARG A 181 11.36 -15.74 -21.82
N VAL A 182 10.36 -14.97 -21.42
CA VAL A 182 10.24 -14.46 -20.05
C VAL A 182 8.84 -14.81 -19.55
N ALA A 183 8.76 -15.58 -18.47
CA ALA A 183 7.51 -15.99 -17.83
C ALA A 183 7.36 -15.31 -16.47
N ALA A 184 6.13 -14.95 -16.12
CA ALA A 184 5.79 -14.53 -14.77
C ALA A 184 5.33 -15.75 -13.95
N SER A 185 5.74 -15.80 -12.69
CA SER A 185 5.34 -16.81 -11.72
C SER A 185 5.20 -16.22 -10.33
N PHE A 186 4.59 -16.99 -9.44
CA PHE A 186 4.35 -16.58 -8.07
C PHE A 186 4.83 -17.64 -7.08
N ILE A 187 5.49 -17.21 -6.01
CA ILE A 187 5.88 -18.11 -4.92
C ILE A 187 4.69 -18.43 -3.99
N GLY A 188 3.69 -17.54 -3.95
CA GLY A 188 2.56 -17.58 -3.02
C GLY A 188 1.29 -16.97 -3.59
N VAL A 189 0.20 -17.08 -2.82
CA VAL A 189 -1.10 -16.39 -2.97
C VAL A 189 -1.90 -16.72 -4.23
N THR A 190 -1.29 -16.69 -5.41
CA THR A 190 -1.94 -16.85 -6.72
C THR A 190 -1.16 -17.83 -7.61
N GLU A 191 -1.62 -18.01 -8.83
CA GLU A 191 -1.10 -18.90 -9.87
C GLU A 191 -0.68 -18.12 -11.12
N PRO A 192 0.24 -18.65 -11.95
CA PRO A 192 0.91 -19.95 -11.82
C PRO A 192 2.03 -19.96 -10.78
N ARG A 193 2.20 -21.09 -10.08
CA ARG A 193 3.27 -21.23 -9.07
C ARG A 193 4.64 -21.39 -9.72
N LEU A 194 5.71 -21.02 -9.02
CA LEU A 194 7.09 -21.15 -9.50
C LEU A 194 7.39 -22.55 -10.03
N ALA A 195 7.11 -23.60 -9.25
CA ALA A 195 7.37 -24.98 -9.65
C ALA A 195 6.62 -25.40 -10.92
N GLU A 196 5.34 -25.02 -11.06
CA GLU A 196 4.55 -25.30 -12.26
C GLU A 196 5.12 -24.55 -13.48
N THR A 197 5.52 -23.30 -13.27
CA THR A 197 6.08 -22.46 -14.34
C THR A 197 7.40 -23.03 -14.83
N LEU A 198 8.30 -23.41 -13.92
CA LEU A 198 9.57 -24.06 -14.24
C LEU A 198 9.35 -25.38 -15.01
N HIS A 199 8.43 -26.23 -14.54
CA HIS A 199 8.07 -27.45 -15.26
C HIS A 199 7.59 -27.18 -16.68
N ARG A 200 6.73 -26.17 -16.88
CA ARG A 200 6.24 -25.79 -18.21
C ARG A 200 7.38 -25.28 -19.09
N VAL A 201 8.26 -24.43 -18.57
CA VAL A 201 9.43 -23.91 -19.30
C VAL A 201 10.37 -25.05 -19.72
N ALA A 202 10.60 -26.03 -18.84
CA ALA A 202 11.46 -27.18 -19.15
C ALA A 202 11.00 -28.00 -20.37
N THR A 203 9.69 -28.02 -20.67
CA THR A 203 9.16 -28.76 -21.83
C THR A 203 9.64 -28.21 -23.17
N GLU A 204 10.06 -26.95 -23.20
CA GLU A 204 10.61 -26.27 -24.38
C GLU A 204 12.11 -26.55 -24.54
N ARG A 205 12.76 -27.14 -23.52
CA ARG A 205 14.18 -27.50 -23.50
C ARG A 205 15.14 -26.34 -23.80
N PRO A 206 15.02 -25.20 -23.09
CA PRO A 206 16.04 -24.16 -23.18
C PRO A 206 17.38 -24.69 -22.69
N ASP A 207 18.48 -24.07 -23.13
CA ASP A 207 19.82 -24.36 -22.63
C ASP A 207 19.95 -23.95 -21.16
N ALA A 208 19.32 -22.84 -20.76
CA ALA A 208 19.31 -22.37 -19.38
C ALA A 208 18.01 -21.69 -18.93
N VAL A 209 17.75 -21.76 -17.62
CA VAL A 209 16.64 -21.07 -16.94
C VAL A 209 17.16 -20.15 -15.84
N VAL A 210 16.94 -18.85 -16.03
CA VAL A 210 17.27 -17.80 -15.07
C VAL A 210 16.03 -17.46 -14.24
N VAL A 211 16.08 -17.67 -12.92
CA VAL A 211 14.99 -17.30 -12.01
C VAL A 211 15.30 -15.96 -11.34
N LEU A 212 14.41 -14.99 -11.48
CA LEU A 212 14.57 -13.65 -10.92
C LEU A 212 13.60 -13.43 -9.76
N PRO A 213 14.07 -13.35 -8.50
CA PRO A 213 13.23 -12.99 -7.38
C PRO A 213 12.81 -11.52 -7.47
N TYR A 214 11.54 -11.26 -7.77
CA TYR A 214 10.99 -9.91 -7.78
C TYR A 214 10.57 -9.49 -6.37
N MET A 215 11.58 -9.22 -5.54
CA MET A 215 11.49 -8.85 -4.12
C MET A 215 12.42 -7.67 -3.83
N LEU A 216 12.08 -6.86 -2.82
CA LEU A 216 12.97 -5.77 -2.37
C LEU A 216 14.15 -6.28 -1.54
N GLY A 217 13.97 -7.35 -0.76
CA GLY A 217 14.96 -7.81 0.20
C GLY A 217 15.27 -9.29 0.10
N ASP A 218 16.37 -9.68 0.74
CA ASP A 218 16.86 -11.05 0.82
C ASP A 218 16.28 -11.74 2.06
N GLY A 219 15.06 -12.24 1.92
CA GLY A 219 14.28 -12.81 3.01
C GLY A 219 13.77 -14.22 2.70
N VAL A 220 12.91 -14.75 3.57
CA VAL A 220 12.40 -16.13 3.48
C VAL A 220 11.78 -16.48 2.12
N LEU A 221 11.10 -15.54 1.47
CA LEU A 221 10.52 -15.79 0.15
C LEU A 221 11.59 -15.88 -0.95
N THR A 222 12.61 -15.02 -0.88
CA THR A 222 13.77 -15.06 -1.78
C THR A 222 14.52 -16.38 -1.63
N GLU A 223 14.76 -16.81 -0.40
CA GLU A 223 15.39 -18.12 -0.13
C GLU A 223 14.58 -19.29 -0.69
N ARG A 224 13.25 -19.29 -0.49
CA ARG A 224 12.39 -20.33 -1.10
C ARG A 224 12.43 -20.33 -2.62
N ILE A 225 12.58 -19.16 -3.25
CA ILE A 225 12.74 -19.07 -4.71
C ILE A 225 14.08 -19.69 -5.14
N ARG A 226 15.16 -19.37 -4.42
CA ARG A 226 16.49 -19.98 -4.68
C ARG A 226 16.46 -21.50 -4.51
N GLU A 227 15.92 -21.98 -3.39
CA GLU A 227 15.73 -23.41 -3.13
C GLU A 227 14.90 -24.10 -4.23
N GLY A 228 13.85 -23.42 -4.71
CA GLY A 228 13.03 -23.90 -5.83
C GLY A 228 13.81 -24.03 -7.13
N ALA A 229 14.68 -23.06 -7.45
CA ALA A 229 15.56 -23.13 -8.63
C ALA A 229 16.60 -24.26 -8.49
N THR A 230 17.26 -24.40 -7.34
CA THR A 230 18.22 -25.48 -7.08
C THR A 230 17.58 -26.87 -7.16
N THR A 231 16.35 -27.00 -6.65
CA THR A 231 15.59 -28.26 -6.73
C THR A 231 15.28 -28.59 -8.19
N PHE A 232 14.85 -27.60 -8.97
CA PHE A 232 14.58 -27.76 -10.39
C PHE A 232 15.83 -28.16 -11.18
N ASP A 233 16.96 -27.49 -10.96
CA ASP A 233 18.24 -27.83 -11.60
C ASP A 233 18.62 -29.30 -11.37
N SER A 234 18.42 -29.79 -10.13
CA SER A 234 18.67 -31.20 -9.78
C SER A 234 17.69 -32.18 -10.44
N GLU A 235 16.43 -31.78 -10.68
CA GLU A 235 15.39 -32.61 -11.28
C GLU A 235 15.46 -32.66 -12.81
N TYR A 236 15.94 -31.59 -13.44
CA TYR A 236 15.98 -31.40 -14.89
C TYR A 236 17.43 -31.22 -15.38
N PRO A 237 18.30 -32.25 -15.30
CA PRO A 237 19.75 -32.15 -15.54
C PRO A 237 20.15 -31.86 -17.01
N TYR A 238 19.17 -31.57 -17.87
CA TYR A 238 19.38 -31.16 -19.26
C TYR A 238 19.11 -29.66 -19.48
N VAL A 239 18.79 -28.92 -18.41
CA VAL A 239 18.58 -27.46 -18.40
C VAL A 239 19.34 -26.91 -17.20
N ASP A 240 20.33 -26.06 -17.42
CA ASP A 240 21.05 -25.42 -16.32
C ASP A 240 20.15 -24.33 -15.69
N ALA A 241 20.02 -24.31 -14.36
CA ALA A 241 19.13 -23.34 -13.71
C ALA A 241 19.71 -22.74 -12.42
N ALA A 242 19.55 -21.42 -12.29
CA ALA A 242 19.96 -20.69 -11.10
C ALA A 242 19.04 -19.50 -10.82
N ALA A 243 19.06 -19.03 -9.57
CA ALA A 243 18.29 -17.88 -9.12
C ALA A 243 19.20 -16.70 -8.80
N GLY A 244 18.84 -15.52 -9.32
CA GLY A 244 19.55 -14.28 -9.09
C GLY A 244 19.24 -13.63 -7.74
N ASP A 245 19.86 -12.48 -7.51
CA ASP A 245 19.60 -11.66 -6.34
C ASP A 245 18.28 -10.87 -6.46
N PRO A 246 17.64 -10.54 -5.33
CA PRO A 246 16.50 -9.62 -5.31
C PRO A 246 16.92 -8.21 -5.78
N LEU A 247 15.94 -7.31 -5.92
CA LEU A 247 16.21 -5.92 -6.33
C LEU A 247 17.16 -5.22 -5.36
N GLY A 248 16.98 -5.44 -4.05
CA GLY A 248 17.84 -4.89 -3.01
C GLY A 248 17.63 -3.39 -2.81
N THR A 249 18.74 -2.69 -2.57
CA THR A 249 18.81 -1.24 -2.38
C THR A 249 19.51 -0.53 -3.55
N ASP A 250 19.42 -1.09 -4.76
CA ASP A 250 20.07 -0.55 -5.98
C ASP A 250 19.66 0.92 -6.25
N ASP A 251 20.63 1.75 -6.63
CA ASP A 251 20.44 3.19 -6.84
C ASP A 251 19.34 3.52 -7.87
N ARG A 252 19.07 2.63 -8.83
CA ARG A 252 17.96 2.82 -9.79
C ARG A 252 16.59 2.86 -9.13
N LEU A 253 16.43 2.25 -7.95
CA LEU A 253 15.22 2.40 -7.15
C LEU A 253 15.06 3.83 -6.64
N LEU A 254 16.16 4.53 -6.35
CA LEU A 254 16.13 5.94 -5.94
C LEU A 254 15.67 6.83 -7.09
N ASP A 255 16.05 6.51 -8.33
CA ASP A 255 15.55 7.22 -9.51
C ASP A 255 14.02 7.04 -9.66
N VAL A 256 13.53 5.79 -9.50
CA VAL A 256 12.07 5.54 -9.53
C VAL A 256 11.37 6.32 -8.42
N LEU A 257 11.87 6.27 -7.18
CA LEU A 257 11.29 6.98 -6.05
C LEU A 257 11.31 8.51 -6.26
N GLY A 258 12.37 9.05 -6.87
CA GLY A 258 12.45 10.45 -7.26
C GLY A 258 11.38 10.84 -8.29
N ASP A 259 11.16 10.00 -9.30
CA ASP A 259 10.10 10.23 -10.29
C ASP A 259 8.70 10.16 -9.65
N ARG A 260 8.48 9.24 -8.70
CA ARG A 260 7.21 9.13 -7.94
C ARG A 260 6.98 10.33 -7.05
N TRP A 261 8.02 10.83 -6.39
CA TRP A 261 7.97 12.08 -5.64
C TRP A 261 7.61 13.26 -6.53
N GLN A 262 8.28 13.41 -7.68
CA GLN A 262 8.02 14.51 -8.60
C GLN A 262 6.59 14.48 -9.15
N ALA A 263 6.11 13.30 -9.56
CA ALA A 263 4.74 13.12 -10.07
C ALA A 263 3.66 13.47 -9.03
N ALA A 264 3.92 13.18 -7.74
CA ALA A 264 3.00 13.51 -6.66
C ALA A 264 2.84 15.02 -6.44
N ARG A 265 3.86 15.83 -6.78
CA ARG A 265 3.87 17.29 -6.62
C ARG A 265 3.17 18.02 -7.75
N THR A 266 3.15 17.44 -8.94
CA THR A 266 2.55 18.06 -10.14
C THR A 266 1.08 17.71 -10.33
N ASP A 267 0.42 17.13 -9.31
CA ASP A 267 -0.93 16.53 -9.36
C ASP A 267 -1.14 15.54 -10.52
N SER A 268 -0.05 15.07 -11.13
CA SER A 268 -0.04 14.07 -12.20
C SER A 268 0.01 12.68 -11.60
N VAL A 269 -0.85 12.40 -10.62
CA VAL A 269 -0.95 11.07 -10.04
C VAL A 269 -1.77 10.21 -11.00
N GLU A 270 -1.10 9.69 -12.03
CA GLU A 270 -1.64 8.67 -12.93
C GLU A 270 -1.70 7.32 -12.20
N MET A 271 -2.55 7.24 -11.19
CA MET A 271 -3.09 5.95 -10.79
C MET A 271 -4.15 5.60 -11.82
N SER A 272 -4.15 4.39 -12.39
CA SER A 272 -5.25 3.89 -13.24
C SER A 272 -6.50 3.59 -12.39
N CYS A 273 -6.97 4.61 -11.67
CA CYS A 273 -8.15 4.53 -10.83
C CYS A 273 -9.37 4.05 -11.61
N ASP A 274 -9.40 4.28 -12.93
CA ASP A 274 -10.44 3.85 -13.86
C ASP A 274 -10.50 2.32 -14.05
N THR A 275 -9.48 1.56 -13.62
CA THR A 275 -9.46 0.09 -13.66
C THR A 275 -9.36 -0.54 -12.27
N CYS A 276 -9.31 0.26 -11.21
CA CYS A 276 -9.16 -0.24 -9.85
C CYS A 276 -10.46 -0.88 -9.37
N LYS A 277 -10.42 -2.16 -8.95
CA LYS A 277 -11.60 -2.90 -8.45
C LYS A 277 -12.35 -2.24 -7.28
N TYR A 278 -11.70 -1.32 -6.58
CA TYR A 278 -12.32 -0.56 -5.49
C TYR A 278 -13.07 0.70 -5.96
N LYS A 279 -12.93 1.09 -7.23
CA LYS A 279 -13.50 2.32 -7.82
C LYS A 279 -14.44 2.07 -9.00
N VAL A 280 -14.35 0.91 -9.66
CA VAL A 280 -15.22 0.50 -10.76
C VAL A 280 -15.74 -0.93 -10.52
N GLU A 281 -16.98 -1.20 -10.94
CA GLU A 281 -17.54 -2.56 -10.88
C GLU A 281 -16.80 -3.49 -11.86
N LEU A 282 -16.28 -4.60 -11.32
CA LEU A 282 -15.63 -5.67 -12.06
C LEU A 282 -16.34 -6.99 -11.74
N ASP A 283 -16.71 -7.74 -12.78
CA ASP A 283 -17.37 -9.03 -12.66
C ASP A 283 -16.55 -9.99 -11.76
N GLY A 284 -17.20 -10.60 -10.77
CA GLY A 284 -16.58 -11.48 -9.76
C GLY A 284 -15.91 -10.77 -8.58
N TYR A 285 -15.93 -9.43 -8.55
CA TYR A 285 -15.43 -8.59 -7.44
C TYR A 285 -16.45 -7.54 -7.01
N GLU A 286 -17.74 -7.77 -7.26
CA GLU A 286 -18.83 -6.82 -7.02
C GLU A 286 -18.92 -6.43 -5.53
N GLU A 287 -18.54 -7.32 -4.63
CA GLU A 287 -18.51 -7.07 -3.19
C GLU A 287 -17.37 -6.13 -2.74
N ASP A 288 -16.33 -5.94 -3.55
CA ASP A 288 -15.18 -5.08 -3.24
C ASP A 288 -15.40 -3.61 -3.67
N VAL A 289 -16.49 -3.30 -4.38
CA VAL A 289 -16.73 -2.00 -5.02
C VAL A 289 -17.28 -0.98 -4.01
N GLY A 290 -16.80 0.27 -4.12
CA GLY A 290 -17.20 1.38 -3.26
C GLY A 290 -16.14 1.65 -2.19
N GLY A 291 -15.47 2.80 -2.29
CA GLY A 291 -14.31 3.15 -1.46
C GLY A 291 -14.51 3.05 0.06
N ALA A 292 -15.75 2.96 0.54
CA ALA A 292 -16.09 2.72 1.93
C ALA A 292 -15.78 1.29 2.42
N ARG A 293 -15.93 0.23 1.61
CA ARG A 293 -15.55 -1.15 1.99
C ARG A 293 -14.04 -1.36 1.99
N ALA A 294 -13.34 -0.79 1.01
CA ALA A 294 -11.88 -0.77 1.03
C ALA A 294 -11.34 -0.05 2.27
N MET A 295 -12.01 1.05 2.68
CA MET A 295 -11.70 1.75 3.93
C MET A 295 -11.95 0.89 5.17
N LEU A 296 -13.03 0.11 5.25
CA LEU A 296 -13.27 -0.83 6.36
C LEU A 296 -12.16 -1.86 6.52
N ARG A 297 -11.72 -2.46 5.42
CA ARG A 297 -10.62 -3.43 5.42
C ARG A 297 -9.34 -2.76 5.92
N ALA A 298 -9.03 -1.57 5.43
CA ALA A 298 -7.86 -0.81 5.87
C ALA A 298 -7.90 -0.44 7.36
N MET A 299 -9.06 -0.05 7.87
CA MET A 299 -9.25 0.28 9.30
C MET A 299 -9.08 -0.97 10.17
N THR A 300 -9.71 -2.08 9.79
CA THR A 300 -9.61 -3.36 10.53
C THR A 300 -8.18 -3.89 10.54
N HIS A 301 -7.53 -3.83 9.38
CA HIS A 301 -6.13 -4.20 9.21
C HIS A 301 -5.20 -3.37 10.11
N ARG A 302 -5.41 -2.05 10.17
CA ARG A 302 -4.62 -1.20 11.07
C ARG A 302 -4.85 -1.53 12.55
N ASP A 303 -6.10 -1.76 12.95
CA ASP A 303 -6.44 -2.09 14.33
C ASP A 303 -5.79 -3.43 14.77
N SER A 304 -5.72 -4.44 13.88
CA SER A 304 -4.99 -5.68 14.16
C SER A 304 -3.47 -5.49 14.33
N HIS A 305 -2.94 -4.34 13.95
CA HIS A 305 -1.51 -3.99 14.04
C HIS A 305 -1.25 -2.80 14.97
N ALA A 306 -2.26 -2.36 15.74
CA ALA A 306 -2.11 -1.27 16.71
C ALA A 306 -1.15 -1.63 17.85
N ASP A 307 -1.02 -2.92 18.17
CA ASP A 307 0.07 -3.43 19.01
C ASP A 307 1.19 -3.97 18.10
N ARG A 308 2.29 -3.21 18.04
CA ARG A 308 3.44 -3.54 17.18
C ARG A 308 4.32 -4.65 17.75
N ASP A 309 4.14 -4.97 19.03
CA ASP A 309 5.01 -5.89 19.76
C ASP A 309 4.44 -7.32 19.81
N ASP A 310 3.14 -7.51 19.50
CA ASP A 310 2.49 -8.82 19.59
C ASP A 310 1.55 -9.10 18.40
N VAL A 311 2.10 -9.67 17.33
CA VAL A 311 1.31 -10.23 16.22
C VAL A 311 1.73 -11.69 16.09
N ASP A 312 0.89 -12.63 16.52
CA ASP A 312 1.20 -14.06 16.40
C ASP A 312 1.14 -14.57 14.94
N ALA A 313 1.63 -15.79 14.73
CA ALA A 313 2.04 -16.39 13.45
C ALA A 313 0.92 -17.01 12.58
N GLU A 314 -0.26 -16.40 12.49
CA GLU A 314 -1.38 -16.88 11.64
C GLU A 314 -1.91 -15.81 10.67
N PRO A 315 -2.51 -16.20 9.53
CA PRO A 315 -2.62 -15.33 8.36
C PRO A 315 -3.56 -14.15 8.61
N HIS A 316 -2.99 -12.95 8.53
CA HIS A 316 -3.59 -11.68 8.09
C HIS A 316 -5.08 -11.74 7.73
N THR A 317 -5.90 -11.00 8.48
CA THR A 317 -7.36 -10.96 8.39
C THR A 317 -7.81 -10.56 6.98
N HIS A 318 -8.32 -11.52 6.20
CA HIS A 318 -8.97 -11.25 4.90
C HIS A 318 -10.45 -10.87 5.03
N ASP A 319 -11.06 -11.15 6.19
CA ASP A 319 -12.48 -10.91 6.44
C ASP A 319 -12.68 -9.70 7.36
N ALA A 320 -12.84 -8.52 6.75
CA ALA A 320 -13.33 -7.37 7.49
C ALA A 320 -14.80 -7.58 7.90
N PRO A 321 -15.22 -7.08 9.07
CA PRO A 321 -16.62 -7.11 9.48
C PRO A 321 -17.50 -6.44 8.41
N ALA A 322 -18.74 -6.92 8.25
CA ALA A 322 -19.69 -6.36 7.30
C ALA A 322 -19.89 -4.85 7.48
N HIS A 323 -19.84 -4.37 8.73
CA HIS A 323 -19.91 -2.95 9.05
C HIS A 323 -18.84 -2.50 10.04
N HIS A 324 -18.47 -1.22 9.98
CA HIS A 324 -17.75 -0.53 11.06
C HIS A 324 -18.55 0.69 11.51
N VAL A 325 -18.73 0.80 12.82
CA VAL A 325 -19.47 1.86 13.47
C VAL A 325 -18.48 2.71 14.27
N ALA A 326 -18.25 3.94 13.81
CA ALA A 326 -17.40 4.91 14.48
C ALA A 326 -18.26 5.87 15.31
N VAL A 327 -18.08 5.86 16.64
CA VAL A 327 -18.79 6.76 17.56
C VAL A 327 -17.87 7.91 17.94
N CYS A 328 -18.28 9.15 17.68
CA CYS A 328 -17.47 10.32 18.04
C CYS A 328 -17.42 10.48 19.56
N THR A 329 -16.23 10.41 20.15
CA THR A 329 -16.00 10.66 21.59
C THR A 329 -15.18 11.93 21.84
N ASN A 330 -15.13 12.85 20.86
CA ASN A 330 -14.48 14.14 21.04
C ASN A 330 -15.32 15.09 21.92
N ARG A 331 -14.75 16.22 22.33
CA ARG A 331 -15.27 17.14 23.36
C ARG A 331 -16.78 17.39 23.36
N THR A 332 -17.38 17.72 22.22
CA THR A 332 -18.82 18.03 22.15
C THR A 332 -19.67 16.79 22.32
N CYS A 333 -19.49 15.77 21.48
CA CYS A 333 -20.22 14.51 21.57
C CYS A 333 -20.03 13.81 22.93
N ALA A 334 -18.86 13.93 23.55
CA ALA A 334 -18.62 13.42 24.90
C ALA A 334 -19.46 14.15 25.96
N ALA A 335 -19.64 15.47 25.82
CA ALA A 335 -20.54 16.24 26.68
C ALA A 335 -22.01 15.86 26.44
N ASP A 336 -22.36 15.49 25.21
CA ASP A 336 -23.70 15.06 24.81
C ASP A 336 -23.98 13.56 25.09
N GLY A 337 -23.07 12.87 25.81
CA GLY A 337 -23.31 11.51 26.30
C GLY A 337 -22.86 10.38 25.38
N SER A 338 -21.98 10.62 24.41
CA SER A 338 -21.54 9.60 23.44
C SER A 338 -20.86 8.36 24.05
N ALA A 339 -20.35 8.45 25.29
CA ALA A 339 -19.81 7.30 26.01
C ALA A 339 -20.88 6.23 26.31
N ALA A 340 -22.10 6.66 26.67
CA ALA A 340 -23.22 5.75 26.91
C ALA A 340 -23.70 5.09 25.60
N VAL A 341 -23.79 5.88 24.53
CA VAL A 341 -24.11 5.40 23.17
C VAL A 341 -23.11 4.35 22.70
N LEU A 342 -21.81 4.62 22.86
CA LEU A 342 -20.74 3.70 22.47
C LEU A 342 -20.86 2.35 23.20
N GLU A 343 -21.03 2.36 24.52
CA GLU A 343 -21.12 1.13 25.29
C GLU A 343 -22.42 0.37 25.00
N ARG A 344 -23.54 1.08 24.83
CA ARG A 344 -24.81 0.45 24.49
C ARG A 344 -24.78 -0.19 23.10
N LEU A 345 -24.23 0.49 22.08
CA LEU A 345 -24.05 -0.09 20.75
C LEU A 345 -23.20 -1.36 20.82
N ARG A 346 -22.09 -1.33 21.55
CA ARG A 346 -21.23 -2.51 21.74
C ARG A 346 -21.98 -3.65 22.40
N GLN A 347 -22.77 -3.36 23.42
CA GLN A 347 -23.56 -4.37 24.11
C GLN A 347 -24.58 -5.02 23.18
N VAL A 348 -25.40 -4.22 22.49
CA VAL A 348 -26.45 -4.77 21.61
C VAL A 348 -25.85 -5.54 20.43
N ALA A 349 -24.75 -5.06 19.84
CA ALA A 349 -24.08 -5.77 18.77
C ALA A 349 -23.50 -7.12 19.22
N ARG A 350 -22.95 -7.20 20.44
CA ARG A 350 -22.47 -8.47 21.02
C ARG A 350 -23.60 -9.46 21.30
N ASP A 351 -24.79 -8.95 21.63
CA ASP A 351 -25.96 -9.77 21.96
C ASP A 351 -26.74 -10.23 20.69
N SER A 352 -26.35 -9.77 19.50
CA SER A 352 -26.95 -10.15 18.22
C SER A 352 -26.09 -11.17 17.48
N ASP A 353 -26.66 -12.35 17.20
CA ASP A 353 -26.01 -13.39 16.39
C ASP A 353 -25.92 -13.02 14.89
N ALA A 354 -26.64 -11.98 14.45
CA ALA A 354 -26.68 -11.52 13.06
C ALA A 354 -25.79 -10.29 12.80
N CYS A 355 -25.29 -9.64 13.85
CA CYS A 355 -24.56 -8.38 13.75
C CYS A 355 -23.07 -8.64 13.48
N GLU A 356 -22.64 -8.50 12.23
CA GLU A 356 -21.23 -8.48 11.86
C GLU A 356 -20.70 -7.05 11.80
N ALA A 357 -20.67 -6.36 12.95
CA ALA A 357 -20.21 -4.98 13.04
C ALA A 357 -19.12 -4.76 14.08
N ARG A 358 -18.08 -4.02 13.70
CA ARG A 358 -17.05 -3.55 14.62
C ARG A 358 -17.35 -2.14 15.10
N ILE A 359 -17.48 -1.94 16.41
CA ILE A 359 -17.81 -0.64 17.00
C ILE A 359 -16.61 -0.04 17.74
N THR A 360 -16.13 1.09 17.26
CA THR A 360 -14.96 1.79 17.80
C THR A 360 -15.30 3.21 18.25
N ARG A 361 -14.44 3.73 19.13
CA ARG A 361 -14.42 5.15 19.46
C ARG A 361 -13.65 5.89 18.37
N SER A 362 -14.06 7.11 18.06
CA SER A 362 -13.37 7.98 17.09
C SER A 362 -13.16 9.38 17.65
N SER A 363 -12.21 10.10 17.05
CA SER A 363 -12.03 11.54 17.25
C SER A 363 -13.14 12.33 16.53
N CYS A 364 -12.96 13.62 16.29
CA CYS A 364 -14.01 14.43 15.64
C CYS A 364 -14.34 13.90 14.24
N LEU A 365 -15.62 13.69 13.96
CA LEU A 365 -16.10 13.33 12.61
C LEU A 365 -16.40 14.56 11.73
N GLY A 366 -15.92 15.76 12.12
CA GLY A 366 -16.12 17.01 11.38
C GLY A 366 -17.54 17.57 11.40
N ARG A 367 -18.41 17.05 12.28
CA ARG A 367 -19.84 17.38 12.42
C ARG A 367 -20.18 17.82 13.84
N CYS A 368 -19.49 18.85 14.33
CA CYS A 368 -19.74 19.37 15.67
C CYS A 368 -21.04 20.19 15.70
N GLY A 369 -21.97 19.84 16.58
CA GLY A 369 -23.21 20.60 16.78
C GLY A 369 -24.42 19.71 17.03
N ASP A 370 -24.43 18.51 16.42
CA ASP A 370 -25.57 17.59 16.38
C ASP A 370 -25.20 16.23 17.02
N GLY A 371 -24.40 16.27 18.10
CA GLY A 371 -23.85 15.08 18.75
C GLY A 371 -24.82 14.44 19.76
N PRO A 372 -24.70 13.14 20.06
CA PRO A 372 -23.64 12.20 19.62
C PRO A 372 -23.72 11.77 18.15
N MET A 373 -22.57 11.84 17.46
CA MET A 373 -22.43 11.39 16.07
C MET A 373 -21.99 9.92 15.99
N VAL A 374 -22.66 9.15 15.14
CA VAL A 374 -22.33 7.74 14.83
C VAL A 374 -22.25 7.57 13.31
N ALA A 375 -21.12 7.12 12.79
CA ALA A 375 -20.93 6.83 11.37
C ALA A 375 -20.93 5.32 11.12
N VAL A 376 -21.70 4.85 10.14
CA VAL A 376 -21.76 3.45 9.72
C VAL A 376 -21.16 3.31 8.32
N TYR A 377 -20.09 2.53 8.23
CA TYR A 377 -19.45 2.13 6.98
C TYR A 377 -19.74 0.64 6.72
N PRO A 378 -19.88 0.21 5.45
CA PRO A 378 -19.58 0.96 4.22
C PRO A 378 -20.73 1.84 3.73
N ASP A 379 -21.88 1.76 4.40
CA ASP A 379 -23.14 2.35 3.94
C ASP A 379 -23.14 3.87 3.84
N GLY A 380 -22.12 4.54 4.38
CA GLY A 380 -21.97 5.99 4.28
C GLY A 380 -23.10 6.73 4.99
N VAL A 381 -23.60 6.17 6.10
CA VAL A 381 -24.69 6.75 6.88
C VAL A 381 -24.13 7.38 8.14
N TRP A 382 -24.46 8.66 8.35
CA TRP A 382 -24.20 9.37 9.58
C TRP A 382 -25.51 9.54 10.35
N TYR A 383 -25.51 9.06 11.58
CA TYR A 383 -26.54 9.35 12.55
C TYR A 383 -26.09 10.49 13.46
N GLY A 384 -26.97 11.47 13.65
CA GLY A 384 -26.81 12.59 14.58
C GLY A 384 -27.79 12.49 15.76
N ASP A 385 -27.54 13.27 16.81
CA ASP A 385 -28.33 13.31 18.06
C ASP A 385 -28.66 11.91 18.63
N VAL A 386 -27.74 10.95 18.45
CA VAL A 386 -28.00 9.55 18.80
C VAL A 386 -28.11 9.40 20.31
N ALA A 387 -29.27 8.97 20.81
CA ALA A 387 -29.45 8.64 22.22
C ALA A 387 -29.08 7.18 22.52
N GLU A 388 -28.86 6.85 23.79
CA GLU A 388 -28.57 5.47 24.22
C GLU A 388 -29.65 4.48 23.76
N ALA A 389 -30.92 4.88 23.77
CA ALA A 389 -32.05 4.05 23.37
C ALA A 389 -32.05 3.72 21.86
N ASP A 390 -31.41 4.54 21.03
CA ASP A 390 -31.37 4.35 19.58
C ASP A 390 -30.39 3.26 19.14
N ALA A 391 -29.44 2.89 20.01
CA ALA A 391 -28.47 1.83 19.75
C ALA A 391 -29.15 0.51 19.34
N GLU A 392 -30.28 0.17 19.95
CA GLU A 392 -31.01 -1.06 19.64
C GLU A 392 -31.62 -1.03 18.23
N ARG A 393 -32.10 0.14 17.79
CA ARG A 393 -32.65 0.35 16.46
C ARG A 393 -31.56 0.33 15.40
N ILE A 394 -30.43 0.97 15.68
CA ILE A 394 -29.26 0.98 14.78
C ILE A 394 -28.76 -0.45 14.56
N VAL A 395 -28.57 -1.25 15.61
CA VAL A 395 -28.12 -2.65 15.44
C VAL A 395 -29.18 -3.50 14.74
N SER A 396 -30.40 -3.57 15.28
CA SER A 396 -31.41 -4.53 14.81
C SER A 396 -32.03 -4.20 13.44
N SER A 397 -32.02 -2.93 13.04
CA SER A 397 -32.58 -2.49 11.76
C SER A 397 -31.49 -2.29 10.73
N HIS A 398 -30.45 -1.52 11.07
CA HIS A 398 -29.41 -1.17 10.11
C HIS A 398 -28.37 -2.28 9.98
N LEU A 399 -27.68 -2.62 11.07
CA LEU A 399 -26.54 -3.56 11.00
C LEU A 399 -26.98 -5.00 10.71
N ASP A 400 -28.10 -5.46 11.28
CA ASP A 400 -28.61 -6.82 11.09
C ASP A 400 -29.38 -7.00 9.78
N ARG A 401 -30.05 -5.94 9.27
CA ARG A 401 -31.06 -6.06 8.21
C ARG A 401 -30.90 -5.06 7.05
N GLY A 402 -29.83 -4.27 7.05
CA GLY A 402 -29.53 -3.29 6.01
C GLY A 402 -30.56 -2.15 5.89
N ARG A 403 -31.36 -1.87 6.93
CA ARG A 403 -32.41 -0.84 6.91
C ARG A 403 -32.02 0.35 7.79
N ILE A 404 -31.70 1.46 7.14
CA ILE A 404 -31.30 2.69 7.83
C ILE A 404 -32.41 3.22 8.75
N VAL A 405 -32.00 3.83 9.87
CA VAL A 405 -32.91 4.47 10.83
C VAL A 405 -33.16 5.91 10.41
N SER A 406 -34.05 6.10 9.42
CA SER A 406 -34.20 7.34 8.65
C SER A 406 -34.42 8.61 9.48
N ASP A 407 -35.04 8.52 10.66
CA ASP A 407 -35.29 9.64 11.57
C ASP A 407 -34.04 10.13 12.31
N LEU A 408 -32.99 9.31 12.38
CA LEU A 408 -31.71 9.66 12.98
C LEU A 408 -30.66 10.08 11.95
N VAL A 409 -30.95 9.91 10.65
CA VAL A 409 -30.00 10.19 9.58
C VAL A 409 -29.74 11.68 9.51
N ASP A 410 -28.52 12.07 9.82
CA ASP A 410 -27.99 13.43 9.60
C ASP A 410 -27.60 13.60 8.13
N VAL A 411 -26.79 12.67 7.60
CA VAL A 411 -26.31 12.68 6.21
C VAL A 411 -26.17 11.27 5.66
N THR A 412 -26.42 11.12 4.37
CA THR A 412 -26.00 9.98 3.55
C THR A 412 -25.01 10.48 2.50
N LEU A 413 -23.91 9.76 2.28
CA LEU A 413 -22.93 10.07 1.21
C LEU A 413 -23.35 9.50 -0.15
#